data_AF-A0A1V0GQM7-F1
#
_entry.id   AF-A0A1V0GQM7-F1
#
_cell.length_a   1.000
_cell.length_b   1.000
_cell.length_c   1.000
_cell.angle_alpha   90.00
_cell.angle_beta   90.00
_cell.angle_gamma   90.00
#
_symmetry.space_group_name_H-M   'P 1'
#
loop_
_entity.id
_entity.type
_entity.pdbx_description
1 polymer ?
#
loop_
_entity_poly.entity_id
_entity_poly.type
_entity_poly.pdbx_seq_one_letter_code
_entity_poly.pdbx_strand_id
1 'polypeptide(L)'
;MNFDMSLSEKWERAAALRQQDFDDLQREFAGLEAGRIARFLPEDIRNPERSEKRKAERYAETLTRLQMMMRDPAYAALYNDMMDKLSEAECATEIALAKALERQRLAEESLADIQARALQLEDGRRVYRDEDGTFRTEDGLSVSDTDKDAIAEQWRPGMPGYRNFAESRDAAQAEAATVDEIMTYQVDVLGAARDETSDPDEPPSKDALERINAAIEDRMPPQVRAEMEVAPVAIPSYTPEATIAVPKL
;
A
#
# COMPACT_ATOMS: atom_id res chain seq x y z
N MET A 1 79.21 8.70 -17.39
CA MET A 1 79.51 7.32 -16.99
C MET A 1 78.26 6.75 -16.33
N ASN A 2 77.48 5.96 -17.08
CA ASN A 2 76.33 5.24 -16.52
C ASN A 2 76.86 3.89 -16.03
N PHE A 3 76.91 3.70 -14.71
CA PHE A 3 77.17 2.39 -14.12
C PHE A 3 75.93 1.53 -14.37
N ASP A 4 75.99 0.68 -15.38
CA ASP A 4 74.99 -0.34 -15.62
C ASP A 4 75.13 -1.37 -14.49
N MET A 5 74.31 -1.23 -13.45
CA MET A 5 74.26 -2.18 -12.34
C MET A 5 74.04 -3.58 -12.89
N SER A 6 74.86 -4.52 -12.46
CA SER A 6 74.79 -5.89 -12.94
C SER A 6 73.41 -6.49 -12.61
N LEU A 7 72.95 -7.44 -13.42
CA LEU A 7 71.71 -8.16 -13.11
C LEU A 7 71.76 -8.77 -11.70
N SER A 8 72.93 -9.24 -11.22
CA SER A 8 73.05 -9.80 -9.87
C SER A 8 72.86 -8.74 -8.79
N GLU A 9 73.37 -7.53 -8.97
CA GLU A 9 73.18 -6.42 -8.01
C GLU A 9 71.72 -5.96 -7.95
N LYS A 10 71.03 -5.98 -9.10
CA LYS A 10 69.58 -5.72 -9.16
C LYS A 10 68.79 -6.80 -8.42
N TRP A 11 69.16 -8.08 -8.57
CA TRP A 11 68.53 -9.20 -7.85
C TRP A 11 68.80 -9.16 -6.35
N GLU A 12 70.02 -8.82 -5.92
CA GLU A 12 70.37 -8.69 -4.50
C GLU A 12 69.61 -7.55 -3.81
N ARG A 13 69.48 -6.39 -4.47
CA ARG A 13 68.66 -5.28 -3.94
C ARG A 13 67.18 -5.64 -3.87
N ALA A 14 66.65 -6.34 -4.87
CA ALA A 14 65.27 -6.80 -4.86
C ALA A 14 65.03 -7.85 -3.76
N ALA A 15 65.98 -8.74 -3.51
CA ALA A 15 65.92 -9.71 -2.42
C ALA A 15 65.99 -9.03 -1.05
N ALA A 16 66.88 -8.07 -0.87
CA ALA A 16 67.00 -7.30 0.37
C ALA A 16 65.73 -6.49 0.67
N LEU A 17 65.12 -5.86 -0.35
CA LEU A 17 63.84 -5.16 -0.22
C LEU A 17 62.71 -6.12 0.18
N ARG A 18 62.61 -7.29 -0.46
CA ARG A 18 61.61 -8.30 -0.10
C ARG A 18 61.77 -8.81 1.32
N GLN A 19 63.01 -9.02 1.76
CA GLN A 19 63.28 -9.49 3.11
C GLN A 19 62.94 -8.41 4.14
N GLN A 20 63.26 -7.15 3.83
CA GLN A 20 62.85 -6.03 4.66
C GLN A 20 61.32 -5.87 4.73
N ASP A 21 60.62 -5.98 3.60
CA ASP A 21 59.16 -5.91 3.55
C ASP A 21 58.53 -7.08 4.34
N PHE A 22 59.12 -8.28 4.28
CA PHE A 22 58.67 -9.43 5.05
C PHE A 22 58.89 -9.26 6.55
N ASP A 23 60.05 -8.75 6.96
CA ASP A 23 60.35 -8.47 8.37
C ASP A 23 59.46 -7.35 8.92
N ASP A 24 59.23 -6.30 8.13
CA ASP A 24 58.33 -5.19 8.47
C ASP A 24 56.88 -5.71 8.61
N LEU A 25 56.42 -6.56 7.69
CA LEU A 25 55.10 -7.22 7.76
C LEU A 25 54.96 -8.09 9.02
N GLN A 26 55.94 -8.94 9.33
CA GLN A 26 55.91 -9.82 10.51
C GLN A 26 55.87 -9.01 11.82
N ARG A 27 56.64 -7.92 11.89
CA ARG A 27 56.64 -7.02 13.07
C ARG A 27 55.33 -6.26 13.21
N GLU A 28 54.78 -5.78 12.10
CA GLU A 28 53.45 -5.15 12.08
C GLU A 28 52.36 -6.13 12.54
N PHE A 29 52.39 -7.38 12.09
CA PHE A 29 51.43 -8.42 12.50
C PHE A 29 51.56 -8.79 13.98
N ALA A 30 52.77 -8.68 14.54
CA ALA A 30 53.05 -8.89 15.96
C ALA A 30 52.74 -7.67 16.85
N GLY A 31 52.29 -6.55 16.27
CA GLY A 31 51.95 -5.33 17.02
C GLY A 31 53.15 -4.59 17.64
N LEU A 32 54.37 -4.86 17.16
CA LEU A 32 55.58 -4.21 17.66
C LEU A 32 55.86 -2.92 16.89
N GLU A 33 55.75 -1.76 17.54
CA GLU A 33 56.10 -0.46 16.94
C GLU A 33 57.60 -0.38 16.62
N ALA A 34 57.96 -0.49 15.33
CA ALA A 34 59.34 -0.43 14.87
C ALA A 34 59.84 1.01 14.56
N GLY A 35 59.12 2.05 15.00
CA GLY A 35 59.47 3.46 14.75
C GLY A 35 59.42 3.87 13.26
N ARG A 36 58.88 3.03 12.39
CA ARG A 36 58.68 3.30 10.95
C ARG A 36 57.17 3.28 10.66
N ILE A 37 56.75 4.10 9.70
CA ILE A 37 55.34 4.18 9.25
C ILE A 37 54.90 2.77 8.86
N ALA A 38 53.90 2.21 9.53
CA ALA A 38 53.32 0.93 9.17
C ALA A 38 52.85 0.99 7.70
N ARG A 39 53.19 -0.01 6.88
CA ARG A 39 52.95 -0.04 5.42
C ARG A 39 52.02 -1.15 4.97
N PHE A 40 51.82 -2.19 5.79
CA PHE A 40 51.04 -3.36 5.40
C PHE A 40 49.73 -3.53 6.17
N LEU A 41 49.59 -2.98 7.38
CA LEU A 41 48.32 -3.02 8.12
C LEU A 41 47.22 -2.14 7.47
N PRO A 42 45.95 -2.56 7.40
CA PRO A 42 44.86 -1.67 7.00
C PRO A 42 44.88 -0.33 7.75
N GLU A 43 44.53 0.78 7.07
CA GLU A 43 44.49 2.12 7.68
C GLU A 43 43.63 2.13 8.96
N ASP A 44 42.63 1.25 9.01
CA ASP A 44 41.74 1.02 10.14
C ASP A 44 42.43 0.58 11.44
N ILE A 45 43.54 -0.13 11.33
CA ILE A 45 44.34 -0.60 12.47
C ILE A 45 45.43 0.42 12.83
N ARG A 46 45.90 1.20 11.84
CA ARG A 46 46.95 2.22 12.04
C ARG A 46 46.43 3.49 12.70
N ASN A 47 45.16 3.83 12.47
CA ASN A 47 44.56 5.03 13.04
C ASN A 47 43.09 4.74 13.40
N PRO A 48 42.85 4.14 14.58
CA PRO A 48 41.51 3.76 15.00
C PRO A 48 40.57 4.97 15.08
N GLU A 49 41.06 6.14 15.50
CA GLU A 49 40.26 7.37 15.55
C GLU A 49 39.82 7.84 14.16
N ARG A 50 40.70 7.82 13.15
CA ARG A 50 40.31 8.13 11.76
C ARG A 50 39.42 7.05 11.14
N SER A 51 39.63 5.78 11.50
CA SER A 51 38.78 4.68 11.06
C SER A 51 37.37 4.80 11.60
N GLU A 52 37.22 5.05 12.90
CA GLU A 52 35.94 5.28 13.55
C GLU A 52 35.26 6.51 12.99
N LYS A 53 36.00 7.61 12.76
CA LYS A 53 35.47 8.81 12.11
C LYS A 53 34.98 8.52 10.68
N ARG A 54 35.75 7.81 9.85
CA ARG A 54 35.33 7.41 8.50
C ARG A 54 34.17 6.42 8.51
N LYS A 55 34.11 5.50 9.48
CA LYS A 55 32.99 4.58 9.65
C LYS A 55 31.73 5.32 10.08
N ALA A 56 31.85 6.30 10.98
CA ALA A 56 30.75 7.17 11.39
C ALA A 56 30.28 8.07 10.24
N GLU A 57 31.19 8.62 9.43
CA GLU A 57 30.89 9.39 8.22
C GLU A 57 30.19 8.52 7.18
N ARG A 58 30.72 7.34 6.86
CA ARG A 58 30.06 6.37 5.97
C ARG A 58 28.71 5.92 6.51
N TYR A 59 28.59 5.71 7.82
CA TYR A 59 27.34 5.34 8.45
C TYR A 59 26.31 6.48 8.32
N ALA A 60 26.73 7.74 8.53
CA ALA A 60 25.89 8.91 8.31
C ALA A 60 25.52 9.11 6.82
N GLU A 61 26.40 8.77 5.89
CA GLU A 61 26.13 8.77 4.44
C GLU A 61 25.17 7.64 4.02
N THR A 62 25.13 6.53 4.77
CA THR A 62 24.24 5.38 4.49
C THR A 62 22.87 5.47 5.17
N LEU A 63 22.70 6.35 6.15
CA LEU A 63 21.41 6.49 6.83
C LEU A 63 20.49 7.34 5.97
N THR A 64 19.33 6.79 5.62
CA THR A 64 18.29 7.55 4.94
C THR A 64 17.82 8.69 5.85
N ARG A 65 17.27 9.76 5.26
CA ARG A 65 16.76 10.90 6.04
C ARG A 65 15.69 10.45 7.03
N LEU A 66 14.86 9.47 6.66
CA LEU A 66 13.88 8.84 7.54
C LEU A 66 14.55 8.21 8.77
N GLN A 67 15.62 7.43 8.59
CA GLN A 67 16.34 6.81 9.70
C GLN A 67 16.95 7.84 10.66
N MET A 68 17.36 9.00 10.15
CA MET A 68 17.81 10.11 11.00
C MET A 68 16.65 10.73 11.78
N MET A 69 15.49 10.95 11.15
CA MET A 69 14.30 11.52 11.79
C MET A 69 13.67 10.58 12.83
N MET A 70 13.71 9.27 12.59
CA MET A 70 13.25 8.23 13.53
C MET A 70 14.04 8.19 14.85
N ARG A 71 15.18 8.90 14.95
CA ARG A 71 15.90 9.07 16.23
C ARG A 71 15.17 10.00 17.20
N ASP A 72 14.33 10.90 16.69
CA ASP A 72 13.44 11.70 17.53
C ASP A 72 12.25 10.83 17.96
N PRO A 73 12.09 10.53 19.26
CA PRO A 73 11.03 9.65 19.72
C PRO A 73 9.62 10.21 19.44
N ALA A 74 9.46 11.54 19.40
CA ALA A 74 8.17 12.14 19.09
C ALA A 74 7.82 11.98 17.61
N TYR A 75 8.81 12.09 16.71
CA TYR A 75 8.60 11.80 15.29
C TYR A 75 8.30 10.33 15.06
N ALA A 76 9.09 9.44 15.66
CA ALA A 76 8.93 7.99 15.50
C ALA A 76 7.55 7.50 15.98
N ALA A 77 7.07 8.01 17.11
CA ALA A 77 5.73 7.69 17.62
C ALA A 77 4.63 8.13 16.64
N LEU A 78 4.70 9.36 16.14
CA LEU A 78 3.73 9.90 15.18
C LEU A 78 3.75 9.15 13.85
N TYR A 79 4.94 8.83 13.33
CA TYR A 79 5.10 8.09 12.09
C TYR A 79 4.53 6.67 12.22
N ASN A 80 4.83 5.96 13.31
CA ASN A 80 4.30 4.61 13.53
C ASN A 80 2.78 4.64 13.70
N ASP A 81 2.22 5.57 14.48
CA ASP A 81 0.77 5.73 14.63
C ASP A 81 0.08 5.97 13.27
N MET A 82 0.66 6.83 12.44
CA MET A 82 0.17 7.09 11.09
C MET A 82 0.23 5.82 10.22
N MET A 83 1.34 5.08 10.23
CA MET A 83 1.46 3.85 9.44
C MET A 83 0.50 2.75 9.89
N ASP A 84 0.27 2.63 11.20
CA ASP A 84 -0.69 1.69 11.78
C ASP A 84 -2.11 2.06 11.34
N LYS A 85 -2.49 3.35 11.46
CA LYS A 85 -3.79 3.86 10.99
C LYS A 85 -3.98 3.69 9.49
N LEU A 86 -2.95 3.97 8.69
CA LEU A 86 -2.99 3.79 7.24
C LEU A 86 -3.25 2.32 6.90
N SER A 87 -2.53 1.40 7.55
CA SER A 87 -2.73 -0.05 7.33
C SER A 87 -4.13 -0.51 7.76
N GLU A 88 -4.65 0.01 8.87
CA GLU A 88 -6.01 -0.29 9.34
C GLU A 88 -7.07 0.23 8.36
N ALA A 89 -6.91 1.47 7.90
CA ALA A 89 -7.80 2.11 6.93
C ALA A 89 -7.76 1.40 5.57
N GLU A 90 -6.59 0.96 5.09
CA GLU A 90 -6.45 0.16 3.87
C GLU A 90 -7.23 -1.16 3.99
N CYS A 91 -7.05 -1.90 5.09
CA CYS A 91 -7.75 -3.16 5.33
C CYS A 91 -9.28 -2.95 5.43
N ALA A 92 -9.73 -1.95 6.17
CA ALA A 92 -11.14 -1.61 6.29
C ALA A 92 -11.74 -1.18 4.95
N THR A 93 -10.98 -0.45 4.13
CA THR A 93 -11.38 -0.02 2.78
C THR A 93 -11.58 -1.22 1.86
N GLU A 94 -10.68 -2.20 1.87
CA GLU A 94 -10.83 -3.42 1.08
C GLU A 94 -12.08 -4.22 1.47
N ILE A 95 -12.32 -4.37 2.78
CA ILE A 95 -13.52 -5.06 3.30
C ILE A 95 -14.79 -4.30 2.91
N ALA A 96 -14.82 -2.99 3.10
CA ALA A 96 -15.96 -2.14 2.76
C ALA A 96 -16.26 -2.18 1.26
N LEU A 97 -15.22 -2.11 0.41
CA LEU A 97 -15.34 -2.20 -1.03
C LEU A 97 -15.90 -3.55 -1.48
N ALA A 98 -15.40 -4.66 -0.92
CA ALA A 98 -15.91 -5.98 -1.23
C ALA A 98 -17.40 -6.13 -0.89
N LYS A 99 -17.83 -5.60 0.27
CA LYS A 99 -19.24 -5.57 0.67
C LYS A 99 -20.09 -4.67 -0.22
N ALA A 100 -19.58 -3.49 -0.59
CA ALA A 100 -20.28 -2.55 -1.47
C ALA A 100 -20.48 -3.13 -2.88
N LEU A 101 -19.46 -3.78 -3.46
CA LEU A 101 -19.57 -4.44 -4.75
C LEU A 101 -20.61 -5.57 -4.74
N GLU A 102 -20.68 -6.36 -3.66
CA GLU A 102 -21.71 -7.40 -3.54
C GLU A 102 -23.11 -6.80 -3.41
N ARG A 103 -23.29 -5.73 -2.64
CA ARG A 103 -24.58 -5.01 -2.57
C ARG A 103 -24.98 -4.41 -3.92
N GLN A 104 -24.04 -3.80 -4.64
CA GLN A 104 -24.26 -3.28 -5.98
C GLN A 104 -24.72 -4.39 -6.93
N ARG A 105 -24.01 -5.52 -6.96
CA ARG A 105 -24.38 -6.69 -7.78
C ARG A 105 -25.80 -7.14 -7.49
N LEU A 106 -26.16 -7.29 -6.21
CA LEU A 106 -27.51 -7.72 -5.81
C LEU A 106 -28.58 -6.68 -6.19
N ALA A 107 -28.28 -5.38 -6.08
CA ALA A 107 -29.20 -4.32 -6.47
C ALA A 107 -29.42 -4.27 -7.99
N GLU A 108 -28.35 -4.45 -8.78
CA GLU A 108 -28.41 -4.54 -10.24
C GLU A 108 -29.17 -5.78 -10.71
N GLU A 109 -28.96 -6.93 -10.06
CA GLU A 109 -29.72 -8.16 -10.34
C GLU A 109 -31.22 -7.98 -10.06
N SER A 110 -31.58 -7.33 -8.94
CA SER A 110 -32.96 -7.01 -8.61
C SER A 110 -33.58 -6.08 -9.66
N LEU A 111 -32.84 -5.05 -10.09
CA LEU A 111 -33.30 -4.11 -11.11
C LEU A 111 -33.51 -4.81 -12.45
N ALA A 112 -32.57 -5.66 -12.85
CA ALA A 112 -32.64 -6.44 -14.08
C ALA A 112 -33.83 -7.42 -14.07
N ASP A 113 -34.11 -8.09 -12.94
CA ASP A 113 -35.28 -8.96 -12.78
C ASP A 113 -36.60 -8.17 -12.87
N ILE A 114 -36.66 -6.97 -12.30
CA ILE A 114 -37.82 -6.08 -12.45
C ILE A 114 -37.99 -5.65 -13.92
N GLN A 115 -36.92 -5.26 -14.60
CA GLN A 115 -36.95 -4.89 -16.01
C GLN A 115 -37.36 -6.07 -16.91
N ALA A 116 -36.89 -7.28 -16.64
CA ALA A 116 -37.21 -8.48 -17.42
C ALA A 116 -38.68 -8.89 -17.30
N ARG A 117 -39.32 -8.60 -16.16
CA ARG A 117 -40.75 -8.88 -15.91
C ARG A 117 -41.68 -7.75 -16.34
N ALA A 118 -41.16 -6.57 -16.66
CA ALA A 118 -41.95 -5.45 -17.11
C ALA A 118 -42.55 -5.71 -18.50
N LEU A 119 -43.72 -5.14 -18.77
CA LEU A 119 -44.32 -5.20 -20.11
C LEU A 119 -43.51 -4.32 -21.05
N GLN A 120 -43.17 -4.83 -22.24
CA GLN A 120 -42.48 -4.08 -23.29
C GLN A 120 -43.47 -3.70 -24.39
N LEU A 121 -43.46 -2.43 -24.79
CA LEU A 121 -44.23 -1.91 -25.92
C LEU A 121 -43.58 -2.28 -27.25
N GLU A 122 -44.31 -2.10 -28.35
CA GLU A 122 -43.80 -2.35 -29.72
C GLU A 122 -42.58 -1.48 -30.07
N ASP A 123 -42.45 -0.32 -29.42
CA ASP A 123 -41.31 0.58 -29.56
C ASP A 123 -40.09 0.19 -28.69
N GLY A 124 -40.22 -0.86 -27.89
CA GLY A 124 -39.17 -1.38 -27.01
C GLY A 124 -39.13 -0.75 -25.62
N ARG A 125 -39.95 0.27 -25.31
CA ARG A 125 -40.00 0.88 -23.97
C ARG A 125 -40.68 -0.06 -22.98
N ARG A 126 -40.17 -0.10 -21.75
CA ARG A 126 -40.78 -0.86 -20.66
C ARG A 126 -41.79 0.01 -19.91
N VAL A 127 -42.89 -0.61 -19.50
CA VAL A 127 -44.02 0.04 -18.86
C VAL A 127 -44.31 -0.60 -17.51
N TYR A 128 -44.58 0.26 -16.54
CA TYR A 128 -44.91 -0.11 -15.17
C TYR A 128 -46.25 0.51 -14.78
N ARG A 129 -46.97 -0.16 -13.88
CA ARG A 129 -48.25 0.34 -13.35
C ARG A 129 -48.02 1.00 -11.99
N ASP A 130 -48.58 2.18 -11.82
CA ASP A 130 -48.56 2.94 -10.58
C ASP A 130 -49.69 2.51 -9.63
N GLU A 131 -49.66 2.95 -8.37
CA GLU A 131 -50.69 2.63 -7.37
C GLU A 131 -52.07 3.17 -7.80
N ASP A 132 -52.10 4.32 -8.46
CA ASP A 132 -53.31 4.94 -9.03
C ASP A 132 -53.85 4.23 -10.28
N GLY A 133 -53.18 3.15 -10.72
CA GLY A 133 -53.51 2.42 -11.94
C GLY A 133 -53.04 3.08 -13.24
N THR A 134 -52.32 4.21 -13.15
CA THR A 134 -51.71 4.87 -14.31
C THR A 134 -50.47 4.09 -14.78
N PHE A 135 -50.27 4.01 -16.09
CA PHE A 135 -49.07 3.40 -16.68
C PHE A 135 -47.98 4.44 -16.93
N ARG A 136 -46.75 4.13 -16.52
CA ARG A 136 -45.55 4.97 -16.68
C ARG A 136 -44.42 4.20 -17.37
N THR A 137 -43.62 4.91 -18.16
CA THR A 137 -42.39 4.36 -18.76
C THR A 137 -41.22 4.37 -17.76
N GLU A 138 -40.08 3.77 -18.13
CA GLU A 138 -38.82 3.82 -17.35
C GLU A 138 -38.40 5.26 -16.99
N ASP A 139 -38.60 6.22 -17.90
CA ASP A 139 -38.29 7.64 -17.69
C ASP A 139 -39.30 8.36 -16.76
N GLY A 140 -40.34 7.66 -16.31
CA GLY A 140 -41.41 8.22 -15.48
C GLY A 140 -42.49 9.00 -16.23
N LEU A 141 -42.48 8.97 -17.57
CA LEU A 141 -43.49 9.61 -18.41
C LEU A 141 -44.76 8.77 -18.44
N SER A 142 -45.92 9.43 -18.40
CA SER A 142 -47.21 8.76 -18.58
C SER A 142 -47.34 8.22 -20.00
N VAL A 143 -47.87 7.00 -20.12
CA VAL A 143 -48.14 6.38 -21.42
C VAL A 143 -49.35 7.06 -22.09
N SER A 144 -49.32 7.14 -23.43
CA SER A 144 -50.38 7.75 -24.24
C SER A 144 -51.71 7.01 -24.08
N ASP A 145 -52.84 7.70 -24.20
CA ASP A 145 -54.17 7.07 -24.09
C ASP A 145 -54.40 5.99 -25.15
N THR A 146 -53.77 6.11 -26.32
CA THR A 146 -53.86 5.11 -27.40
C THR A 146 -53.23 3.77 -27.01
N ASP A 147 -52.14 3.78 -26.25
CA ASP A 147 -51.44 2.55 -25.86
C ASP A 147 -52.01 1.93 -24.58
N LYS A 148 -52.77 2.70 -23.78
CA LYS A 148 -53.32 2.23 -22.48
C LYS A 148 -54.23 1.03 -22.63
N ASP A 149 -55.10 1.02 -23.63
CA ASP A 149 -56.03 -0.10 -23.85
C ASP A 149 -55.28 -1.38 -24.23
N ALA A 150 -54.30 -1.26 -25.11
CA ALA A 150 -53.44 -2.38 -25.51
C ALA A 150 -52.59 -2.92 -24.34
N ILE A 151 -52.06 -2.03 -23.50
CA ILE A 151 -51.34 -2.41 -22.28
C ILE A 151 -52.27 -3.13 -21.30
N ALA A 152 -53.48 -2.60 -21.08
CA ALA A 152 -54.43 -3.15 -20.13
C ALA A 152 -54.86 -4.58 -20.48
N GLU A 153 -54.98 -4.89 -21.78
CA GLU A 153 -55.29 -6.26 -22.25
C GLU A 153 -54.12 -7.23 -22.04
N GLN A 154 -52.88 -6.76 -22.18
CA GLN A 154 -51.68 -7.59 -22.05
C GLN A 154 -51.18 -7.71 -20.60
N TRP A 155 -51.67 -6.88 -19.69
CA TRP A 155 -51.21 -6.82 -18.31
C TRP A 155 -51.52 -8.12 -17.55
N ARG A 156 -50.50 -8.74 -16.95
CA ARG A 156 -50.64 -9.99 -16.18
C ARG A 156 -50.47 -9.76 -14.68
N PRO A 157 -51.16 -10.54 -13.82
CA PRO A 157 -50.87 -10.55 -12.39
C PRO A 157 -49.40 -10.90 -12.14
N GLY A 158 -48.71 -10.12 -11.30
CA GLY A 158 -47.29 -10.31 -10.96
C GLY A 158 -46.30 -9.45 -11.74
N MET A 159 -46.77 -8.63 -12.68
CA MET A 159 -45.92 -7.59 -13.29
C MET A 159 -45.53 -6.51 -12.25
N PRO A 160 -44.30 -5.98 -12.31
CA PRO A 160 -43.81 -5.02 -11.33
C PRO A 160 -44.51 -3.66 -11.43
N GLY A 161 -44.69 -3.02 -10.28
CA GLY A 161 -45.18 -1.64 -10.19
C GLY A 161 -44.08 -0.61 -10.41
N TYR A 162 -44.46 0.62 -10.74
CA TYR A 162 -43.51 1.72 -11.00
C TYR A 162 -42.69 2.07 -9.77
N ARG A 163 -43.33 2.08 -8.59
CA ARG A 163 -42.66 2.32 -7.31
C ARG A 163 -41.52 1.32 -7.06
N ASN A 164 -41.77 0.02 -7.23
CA ASN A 164 -40.75 -1.02 -7.04
C ASN A 164 -39.58 -0.83 -8.01
N PHE A 165 -39.86 -0.45 -9.25
CA PHE A 165 -38.81 -0.13 -10.24
C PHE A 165 -37.99 1.09 -9.82
N ALA A 166 -38.64 2.19 -9.43
CA ALA A 166 -37.96 3.40 -8.99
C ALA A 166 -37.08 3.14 -7.76
N GLU A 167 -37.62 2.46 -6.73
CA GLU A 167 -36.87 2.09 -5.53
C GLU A 167 -35.66 1.20 -5.85
N SER A 168 -35.82 0.20 -6.73
CA SER A 168 -34.72 -0.68 -7.13
C SER A 168 -33.65 0.03 -7.97
N ARG A 169 -34.05 0.96 -8.86
CA ARG A 169 -33.14 1.79 -9.63
C ARG A 169 -32.34 2.73 -8.73
N ASP A 170 -33.03 3.41 -7.81
CA ASP A 170 -32.41 4.35 -6.89
C ASP A 170 -31.45 3.62 -5.94
N ALA A 171 -31.79 2.39 -5.50
CA ALA A 171 -30.89 1.53 -4.72
C ALA A 171 -29.64 1.13 -5.51
N ALA A 172 -29.77 0.69 -6.76
CA ALA A 172 -28.62 0.33 -7.60
C ALA A 172 -27.70 1.55 -7.84
N GLN A 173 -28.28 2.73 -8.07
CA GLN A 173 -27.52 3.97 -8.22
C GLN A 173 -26.81 4.38 -6.92
N ALA A 174 -27.46 4.21 -5.77
CA ALA A 174 -26.87 4.54 -4.48
C ALA A 174 -25.68 3.62 -4.12
N GLU A 175 -25.77 2.32 -4.41
CA GLU A 175 -24.64 1.39 -4.21
C GLU A 175 -23.50 1.66 -5.19
N ALA A 176 -23.79 2.01 -6.45
CA ALA A 176 -22.76 2.42 -7.40
C ALA A 176 -22.01 3.69 -6.94
N ALA A 177 -22.75 4.68 -6.41
CA ALA A 177 -22.14 5.88 -5.83
C ALA A 177 -21.29 5.56 -4.58
N THR A 178 -21.72 4.60 -3.77
CA THR A 178 -20.95 4.12 -2.61
C THR A 178 -19.63 3.48 -3.03
N VAL A 179 -19.63 2.66 -4.09
CA VAL A 179 -18.40 2.06 -4.63
C VAL A 179 -17.44 3.14 -5.13
N ASP A 180 -17.94 4.12 -5.89
CA ASP A 180 -17.14 5.24 -6.41
C ASP A 180 -16.51 6.07 -5.28
N GLU A 181 -17.27 6.37 -4.21
CA GLU A 181 -16.79 7.08 -3.03
C GLU A 181 -15.64 6.33 -2.33
N ILE A 182 -15.79 5.01 -2.13
CA ILE A 182 -14.76 4.17 -1.51
C ILE A 182 -13.50 4.10 -2.39
N MET A 183 -13.66 3.93 -3.70
CA MET A 183 -12.51 3.90 -4.63
C MET A 183 -11.78 5.25 -4.68
N THR A 184 -12.53 6.35 -4.68
CA THR A 184 -11.97 7.71 -4.61
C THR A 184 -11.15 7.89 -3.33
N TYR A 185 -11.67 7.45 -2.18
CA TYR A 185 -10.93 7.49 -0.92
C TYR A 185 -9.64 6.64 -0.98
N GLN A 186 -9.73 5.41 -1.50
CA GLN A 186 -8.58 4.52 -1.63
C GLN A 186 -7.45 5.13 -2.47
N VAL A 187 -7.79 5.76 -3.60
CA VAL A 187 -6.79 6.33 -4.52
C VAL A 187 -6.30 7.69 -4.03
N ASP A 188 -7.22 8.63 -3.78
CA ASP A 188 -6.88 10.04 -3.57
C ASP A 188 -6.40 10.35 -2.15
N VAL A 189 -6.74 9.49 -1.17
CA VAL A 189 -6.36 9.69 0.24
C VAL A 189 -5.33 8.66 0.66
N LEU A 190 -5.65 7.38 0.60
CA LEU A 190 -4.74 6.33 1.09
C LEU A 190 -3.53 6.16 0.14
N GLY A 191 -3.77 6.11 -1.17
CA GLY A 191 -2.71 6.05 -2.17
C GLY A 191 -1.77 7.26 -2.08
N ALA A 192 -2.32 8.47 -2.01
CA ALA A 192 -1.53 9.69 -1.84
C ALA A 192 -0.72 9.69 -0.53
N ALA A 193 -1.32 9.26 0.59
CA ALA A 193 -0.62 9.14 1.87
C ALA A 193 0.53 8.12 1.79
N ARG A 194 0.32 6.99 1.09
CA ARG A 194 1.34 5.98 0.88
C ARG A 194 2.48 6.50 0.02
N ASP A 195 2.19 7.20 -1.06
CA ASP A 195 3.20 7.77 -1.95
C ASP A 195 4.07 8.80 -1.21
N GLU A 196 3.45 9.69 -0.42
CA GLU A 196 4.17 10.70 0.37
C GLU A 196 5.03 10.09 1.48
N THR A 197 4.65 8.94 2.04
CA THR A 197 5.36 8.31 3.17
C THR A 197 6.36 7.24 2.76
N SER A 198 6.32 6.79 1.49
CA SER A 198 7.15 5.70 1.00
C SER A 198 8.57 6.12 0.61
N ASP A 199 8.85 7.42 0.44
CA ASP A 199 10.20 7.90 0.12
C ASP A 199 11.06 8.00 1.40
N PRO A 200 12.06 7.12 1.60
CA PRO A 200 12.90 7.14 2.80
C PRO A 200 13.91 8.30 2.81
N ASP A 201 14.17 8.93 1.65
CA ASP A 201 15.13 10.02 1.49
C ASP A 201 14.45 11.40 1.58
N GLU A 202 13.15 11.46 1.27
CA GLU A 202 12.29 12.62 1.47
C GLU A 202 11.09 12.31 2.39
N PRO A 203 11.33 11.92 3.67
CA PRO A 203 10.25 11.65 4.59
C PRO A 203 9.44 12.92 4.92
N PRO A 204 8.13 12.80 5.13
CA PRO A 204 7.28 13.93 5.49
C PRO A 204 7.67 14.51 6.85
N SER A 205 7.44 15.82 7.00
CA SER A 205 7.60 16.51 8.29
C SER A 205 6.51 16.10 9.29
N LYS A 206 6.66 16.48 10.58
CA LYS A 206 5.62 16.23 11.61
C LYS A 206 4.28 16.84 11.22
N ASP A 207 4.27 18.11 10.84
CA ASP A 207 3.05 18.81 10.39
C ASP A 207 2.44 18.14 9.14
N ALA A 208 3.26 17.58 8.25
CA ALA A 208 2.77 16.83 7.10
C ALA A 208 2.11 15.51 7.53
N LEU A 209 2.75 14.75 8.43
CA LEU A 209 2.17 13.53 9.02
C LEU A 209 0.82 13.80 9.72
N GLU A 210 0.71 14.89 10.46
CA GLU A 210 -0.55 15.29 11.10
C GLU A 210 -1.65 15.61 10.08
N ARG A 211 -1.31 16.30 8.99
CA ARG A 211 -2.26 16.57 7.89
C ARG A 211 -2.69 15.30 7.17
N ILE A 212 -1.76 14.36 6.95
CA ILE A 212 -2.07 13.06 6.35
C ILE A 212 -3.03 12.29 7.27
N ASN A 213 -2.73 12.20 8.57
CA ASN A 213 -3.62 11.58 9.55
C ASN A 213 -5.02 12.19 9.55
N ALA A 214 -5.11 13.53 9.59
CA ALA A 214 -6.39 14.22 9.52
C ALA A 214 -7.13 13.93 8.21
N ALA A 215 -6.43 13.90 7.08
CA ALA A 215 -7.04 13.60 5.78
C ALA A 215 -7.60 12.17 5.72
N ILE A 216 -6.89 11.18 6.29
CA ILE A 216 -7.36 9.79 6.43
C ILE A 216 -8.67 9.78 7.23
N GLU A 217 -8.73 10.43 8.39
CA GLU A 217 -9.92 10.41 9.26
C GLU A 217 -11.11 11.22 8.70
N ASP A 218 -10.86 12.46 8.25
CA ASP A 218 -11.89 13.41 7.83
C ASP A 218 -12.57 13.01 6.52
N ARG A 219 -11.82 12.40 5.59
CA ARG A 219 -12.32 11.99 4.28
C ARG A 219 -12.77 10.53 4.24
N MET A 220 -12.70 9.83 5.37
CA MET A 220 -13.11 8.43 5.48
C MET A 220 -14.60 8.27 5.20
N PRO A 221 -14.99 7.47 4.18
CA PRO A 221 -16.39 7.16 3.93
C PRO A 221 -17.01 6.44 5.13
N PRO A 222 -18.31 6.66 5.42
CA PRO A 222 -18.96 6.06 6.58
C PRO A 222 -18.93 4.53 6.58
N GLN A 223 -18.91 3.91 5.39
CA GLN A 223 -18.82 2.46 5.21
C GLN A 223 -17.44 1.94 5.64
N VAL A 224 -16.36 2.65 5.31
CA VAL A 224 -14.99 2.30 5.75
C VAL A 224 -14.85 2.49 7.26
N ARG A 225 -15.37 3.61 7.78
CA ARG A 225 -15.35 3.88 9.23
C ARG A 225 -16.06 2.78 10.02
N ALA A 226 -17.20 2.31 9.53
CA ALA A 226 -17.92 1.21 10.16
C ALA A 226 -17.08 -0.07 10.23
N GLU A 227 -16.27 -0.38 9.21
CA GLU A 227 -15.40 -1.55 9.23
C GLU A 227 -14.19 -1.39 10.18
N MET A 228 -13.68 -0.17 10.38
CA MET A 228 -12.63 0.09 11.39
C MET A 228 -13.16 -0.03 12.82
N GLU A 229 -14.41 0.37 13.08
CA GLU A 229 -15.02 0.25 14.40
C GLU A 229 -15.37 -1.20 14.78
N VAL A 230 -15.53 -2.08 13.79
CA VAL A 230 -15.71 -3.51 14.02
C VAL A 230 -14.35 -4.09 14.42
N ALA A 231 -14.13 -4.17 15.74
CA ALA A 231 -12.91 -4.62 16.39
C ALA A 231 -12.20 -5.74 15.58
N PRO A 232 -10.87 -5.65 15.42
CA PRO A 232 -10.14 -6.53 14.52
C PRO A 232 -10.45 -7.98 14.88
N VAL A 233 -11.02 -8.71 13.91
CA VAL A 233 -11.16 -10.15 13.99
C VAL A 233 -9.77 -10.67 14.28
N ALA A 234 -9.57 -11.20 15.50
CA ALA A 234 -8.27 -11.68 15.94
C ALA A 234 -7.73 -12.63 14.88
N ILE A 235 -6.71 -12.19 14.14
CA ILE A 235 -6.02 -13.04 13.17
C ILE A 235 -5.50 -14.21 14.02
N PRO A 236 -5.91 -15.46 13.77
CA PRO A 236 -5.43 -16.58 14.55
C PRO A 236 -3.91 -16.60 14.43
N SER A 237 -3.23 -16.33 15.55
CA SER A 237 -1.77 -16.38 15.59
C SER A 237 -1.37 -17.79 15.22
N TYR A 238 -0.77 -17.96 14.04
CA TYR A 238 -0.20 -19.23 13.64
C TYR A 238 0.98 -19.53 14.57
N THR A 239 0.74 -20.32 15.61
CA THR A 239 1.80 -20.97 16.39
C THR A 239 2.24 -22.21 15.62
N PRO A 240 3.47 -22.24 15.04
CA PRO A 240 3.99 -23.46 14.44
C PRO A 240 4.35 -24.47 15.53
N GLU A 241 3.37 -25.17 16.09
CA GLU A 241 3.58 -26.42 16.81
C GLU A 241 3.49 -27.59 15.83
N ALA A 242 4.57 -27.81 15.08
CA ALA A 242 4.79 -29.07 14.38
C ALA A 242 6.22 -29.54 14.67
N THR A 243 6.43 -30.08 15.86
CA THR A 243 7.59 -30.93 16.14
C THR A 243 7.43 -32.22 15.33
N ILE A 244 7.93 -32.23 14.10
CA ILE A 244 8.03 -33.43 13.28
C ILE A 244 9.09 -34.33 13.94
N ALA A 245 8.63 -35.37 14.63
CA ALA A 245 9.50 -36.40 15.17
C ALA A 245 10.12 -37.19 14.02
N VAL A 246 11.43 -36.99 13.80
CA VAL A 246 12.21 -37.76 12.84
C VAL A 246 12.39 -39.18 13.40
N PRO A 247 11.90 -40.24 12.71
CA PRO A 247 12.16 -41.61 13.14
C PRO A 247 13.65 -41.93 13.00
N LYS A 248 14.26 -42.46 14.07
CA LYS A 248 15.65 -42.93 14.05
C LYS A 248 15.76 -44.17 13.16
N LEU A 249 16.74 -44.14 12.25
CA LEU A 249 17.24 -45.29 11.50
C LEU A 249 18.15 -46.16 12.37
#